data_AF-A0A2U9PPW5-F1
#
_entry.id   AF-A0A2U9PPW5-F1
#
_cell.length_a   1.000
_cell.length_b   1.000
_cell.length_c   1.000
_cell.angle_alpha   90.00
_cell.angle_beta   90.00
_cell.angle_gamma   90.00
#
_symmetry.space_group_name_H-M   'P 1'
#
loop_
_entity.id
_entity.type
_entity.pdbx_description
1 polymer ?
#
loop_
_entity_poly.entity_id
_entity_poly.type
_entity_poly.pdbx_seq_one_letter_code
_entity_poly.pdbx_strand_id
1 'polypeptide(L)'
;MGTYCLVALAVSPHYPADMGYMVPDHPTDTRTAALDVIVRWAEHLPQPGIHAALRELAMDLDAEAAFDGLGWDDARGLAQWVVMTVLTGTEIPATVDPPWSDPAAVAHSIDICRPLAHHVRTTIDGQ
;
A
#
# COMPACT_ATOMS: atom_id res chain seq x y z
N MET A 1 4.80 -25.87 -12.61
CA MET A 1 4.83 -26.07 -11.15
C MET A 1 5.26 -24.75 -10.54
N GLY A 2 4.30 -23.85 -10.30
CA GLY A 2 4.55 -22.55 -9.66
C GLY A 2 4.32 -22.67 -8.17
N THR A 3 5.28 -22.22 -7.38
CA THR A 3 5.25 -22.27 -5.92
C THR A 3 4.49 -21.03 -5.42
N TYR A 4 3.25 -21.20 -4.96
CA TYR A 4 2.47 -20.12 -4.36
C TYR A 4 2.98 -19.85 -2.94
N CYS A 5 3.45 -18.63 -2.66
CA CYS A 5 3.88 -18.23 -1.33
C CYS A 5 2.72 -17.54 -0.58
N LEU A 6 2.23 -18.19 0.48
CA LEU A 6 1.30 -17.63 1.45
C LEU A 6 1.98 -16.45 2.18
N VAL A 7 1.66 -15.21 1.79
CA VAL A 7 1.99 -14.04 2.63
C VAL A 7 1.04 -14.04 3.81
N ALA A 8 1.48 -14.63 4.92
CA ALA A 8 0.78 -14.63 6.19
C ALA A 8 0.80 -13.21 6.78
N LEU A 9 -0.35 -12.56 6.77
CA LEU A 9 -0.64 -11.34 7.51
C LEU A 9 -0.49 -11.61 9.01
N ALA A 10 0.67 -11.30 9.58
CA ALA A 10 0.89 -11.30 11.03
C ALA A 10 0.40 -9.98 11.65
N VAL A 11 -0.87 -9.65 11.44
CA VAL A 11 -1.61 -8.64 12.22
C VAL A 11 -2.96 -9.27 12.57
N SER A 12 -3.05 -9.74 13.82
CA SER A 12 -4.28 -10.12 14.54
C SER A 12 -5.09 -11.36 14.05
N PRO A 13 -5.43 -12.31 14.94
CA PRO A 13 -6.01 -13.62 14.59
C PRO A 13 -7.53 -13.62 14.27
N HIS A 14 -8.10 -12.51 13.80
CA HIS A 14 -9.56 -12.35 13.67
C HIS A 14 -10.02 -11.79 12.30
N TYR A 15 -9.31 -12.11 11.22
CA TYR A 15 -9.83 -11.96 9.86
C TYR A 15 -9.92 -13.33 9.19
N PRO A 16 -11.09 -13.74 8.66
CA PRO A 16 -11.24 -15.03 8.00
C PRO A 16 -10.33 -15.09 6.77
N ALA A 17 -9.44 -16.07 6.77
CA ALA A 17 -8.42 -16.34 5.77
C ALA A 17 -8.97 -16.92 4.45
N ASP A 18 -10.14 -16.45 3.99
CA ASP A 18 -10.88 -17.07 2.87
C ASP A 18 -11.41 -16.07 1.83
N MET A 19 -10.66 -15.01 1.51
CA MET A 19 -10.82 -14.27 0.25
C MET A 19 -9.44 -13.93 -0.31
N GLY A 20 -8.74 -14.98 -0.74
CA GLY A 20 -7.45 -14.88 -1.44
C GLY A 20 -7.64 -14.26 -2.82
N TYR A 21 -7.49 -12.94 -2.92
CA TYR A 21 -7.41 -12.25 -4.19
C TYR A 21 -6.01 -12.42 -4.80
N MET A 22 -5.94 -13.03 -5.99
CA MET A 22 -4.72 -13.20 -6.78
C MET A 22 -4.37 -11.88 -7.48
N VAL A 23 -3.56 -11.04 -6.82
CA VAL A 23 -2.67 -10.16 -7.57
C VAL A 23 -1.64 -11.06 -8.25
N PRO A 24 -1.33 -10.91 -9.55
CA PRO A 24 -0.27 -11.69 -10.18
C PRO A 24 1.01 -11.58 -9.34
N ASP A 25 1.70 -12.70 -9.11
CA ASP A 25 2.93 -12.75 -8.31
C ASP A 25 4.00 -11.77 -8.83
N HIS A 26 3.97 -11.44 -10.13
CA HIS A 26 4.84 -10.44 -10.75
C HIS A 26 4.09 -9.69 -11.88
N PRO A 27 3.43 -8.56 -11.61
CA PRO A 27 2.79 -7.76 -12.64
C PRO A 27 3.84 -7.12 -13.57
N THR A 28 3.55 -7.09 -14.87
CA THR A 28 4.37 -6.38 -15.87
C THR A 28 4.44 -4.87 -15.59
N ASP A 29 3.36 -4.31 -15.03
CA ASP A 29 3.27 -2.91 -14.61
C ASP A 29 3.13 -2.86 -13.08
N THR A 30 4.27 -2.78 -12.40
CA THR A 30 4.33 -2.80 -10.92
C THR A 30 3.67 -1.57 -10.31
N ARG A 31 3.85 -0.41 -10.93
CA ARG A 31 3.28 0.86 -10.49
C ARG A 31 1.74 0.80 -10.46
N THR A 32 1.14 0.45 -11.60
CA THR A 32 -0.33 0.34 -11.72
C THR A 32 -0.87 -0.71 -10.76
N ALA A 33 -0.19 -1.85 -10.62
CA ALA A 33 -0.61 -2.91 -9.71
C ALA A 33 -0.55 -2.46 -8.23
N ALA A 34 0.46 -1.69 -7.82
CA ALA A 34 0.57 -1.19 -6.46
C ALA A 34 -0.54 -0.18 -6.12
N LEU A 35 -0.88 0.70 -7.06
CA LEU A 35 -2.01 1.63 -6.92
C LEU A 35 -3.36 0.90 -6.83
N ASP A 36 -3.54 -0.13 -7.65
CA ASP A 36 -4.75 -0.95 -7.65
C ASP A 36 -4.93 -1.68 -6.30
N VAL A 37 -3.83 -2.10 -5.64
CA VAL A 37 -3.88 -2.65 -4.28
C VAL A 37 -4.45 -1.64 -3.27
N ILE A 38 -4.04 -0.37 -3.33
CA ILE A 38 -4.54 0.70 -2.45
C ILE A 38 -6.04 0.88 -2.64
N VAL A 39 -6.49 0.99 -3.89
CA VAL A 39 -7.91 1.20 -4.23
C VAL A 39 -8.76 0.00 -3.83
N ARG A 40 -8.29 -1.24 -4.07
CA ARG A 40 -9.04 -2.45 -3.71
C ARG A 40 -9.13 -2.68 -2.22
N TRP A 41 -8.11 -2.32 -1.45
CA TRP A 41 -8.23 -2.37 0.02
C TRP A 41 -9.38 -1.50 0.50
N ALA A 42 -9.57 -0.34 -0.14
CA ALA A 42 -10.71 0.51 0.13
C ALA A 42 -12.03 -0.25 -0.02
N GLU A 43 -12.23 -0.99 -1.13
CA GLU A 43 -13.47 -1.73 -1.42
C GLU A 43 -13.91 -2.73 -0.33
N HIS A 44 -12.99 -3.17 0.53
CA HIS A 44 -13.26 -4.09 1.63
C HIS A 44 -13.69 -3.39 2.93
N LEU A 45 -13.73 -2.05 2.94
CA LEU A 45 -14.06 -1.26 4.12
C LEU A 45 -15.52 -0.80 4.06
N PRO A 46 -16.22 -0.70 5.21
CA PRO A 46 -17.61 -0.26 5.23
C PRO A 46 -17.78 1.27 5.16
N GLN A 47 -16.67 2.04 5.11
CA GLN A 47 -16.68 3.49 5.28
C GLN A 47 -16.49 4.23 3.95
N PRO A 48 -17.53 4.85 3.37
CA PRO A 48 -17.44 5.48 2.05
C PRO A 48 -16.50 6.68 2.00
N GLY A 49 -16.31 7.40 3.12
CA GLY A 49 -15.33 8.48 3.22
C GLY A 49 -13.90 7.98 3.01
N ILE A 50 -13.57 6.82 3.58
CA ILE A 50 -12.26 6.18 3.40
C ILE A 50 -12.06 5.70 1.95
N HIS A 51 -13.13 5.27 1.26
CA HIS A 51 -13.04 4.90 -0.15
C HIS A 51 -12.63 6.06 -1.04
N ALA A 52 -13.25 7.22 -0.86
CA ALA A 52 -12.90 8.41 -1.61
C ALA A 52 -11.45 8.81 -1.33
N ALA A 53 -11.08 8.88 -0.05
CA ALA A 53 -9.75 9.23 0.40
C ALA A 53 -8.63 8.31 -0.16
N LEU A 54 -8.84 6.98 -0.16
CA LEU A 54 -7.86 6.03 -0.71
C LEU A 54 -7.78 6.10 -2.24
N ARG A 55 -8.87 6.43 -2.94
CA ARG A 55 -8.83 6.65 -4.39
C ARG A 55 -8.11 7.95 -4.76
N GLU A 56 -8.37 9.02 -4.04
CA GLU A 56 -7.66 10.30 -4.21
C GLU A 56 -6.17 10.12 -3.94
N LEU A 57 -5.83 9.43 -2.84
CA LEU A 57 -4.44 9.09 -2.53
C LEU A 57 -3.77 8.29 -3.65
N ALA A 58 -4.45 7.30 -4.23
CA ALA A 58 -3.89 6.55 -5.35
C ALA A 58 -3.66 7.43 -6.59
N MET A 59 -4.52 8.42 -6.85
CA MET A 59 -4.31 9.37 -7.95
C MET A 59 -3.11 10.29 -7.68
N ASP A 60 -2.94 10.77 -6.46
CA ASP A 60 -1.81 11.62 -6.08
C ASP A 60 -0.48 10.84 -6.16
N LEU A 61 -0.47 9.59 -5.68
CA LEU A 61 0.70 8.71 -5.76
C LEU A 61 1.04 8.34 -7.21
N ASP A 62 0.05 8.23 -8.08
CA ASP A 62 0.28 8.07 -9.52
C ASP A 62 0.91 9.34 -10.12
N ALA A 63 0.35 10.52 -9.84
CA ALA A 63 0.85 11.78 -10.37
C ALA A 63 2.33 12.03 -9.99
N GLU A 64 2.71 11.68 -8.76
CA GLU A 64 4.07 11.82 -8.25
C GLU A 64 4.98 10.63 -8.61
N ALA A 65 4.50 9.66 -9.39
CA ALA A 65 5.25 8.48 -9.80
C ALA A 65 5.83 7.69 -8.61
N ALA A 66 5.08 7.60 -7.50
CA ALA A 66 5.57 7.09 -6.22
C ALA A 66 6.10 5.65 -6.27
N PHE A 67 5.61 4.84 -7.22
CA PHE A 67 6.00 3.42 -7.37
C PHE A 67 6.89 3.16 -8.61
N ASP A 68 7.36 4.21 -9.29
CA ASP A 68 8.21 4.04 -10.47
C ASP A 68 9.57 3.43 -10.12
N GLY A 69 9.98 2.44 -10.90
CA GLY A 69 11.27 1.75 -10.72
C GLY A 69 11.34 0.77 -9.55
N LEU A 70 10.28 0.63 -8.75
CA LEU A 70 10.22 -0.36 -7.69
C LEU A 70 10.00 -1.78 -8.25
N GLY A 71 10.61 -2.76 -7.57
CA GLY A 71 10.22 -4.16 -7.73
C GLY A 71 8.84 -4.41 -7.12
N TRP A 72 8.14 -5.44 -7.62
CA TRP A 72 6.78 -5.73 -7.17
C TRP A 72 6.65 -5.96 -5.66
N ASP A 73 7.56 -6.73 -5.04
CA ASP A 73 7.52 -6.98 -3.60
C ASP A 73 7.64 -5.70 -2.78
N ASP A 74 8.54 -4.80 -3.19
CA ASP A 74 8.75 -3.51 -2.54
C ASP A 74 7.56 -2.57 -2.74
N ALA A 75 7.04 -2.48 -3.97
CA ALA A 75 5.88 -1.66 -4.29
C ALA A 75 4.62 -2.14 -3.54
N ARG A 76 4.41 -3.46 -3.49
CA ARG A 76 3.32 -4.10 -2.75
C ARG A 76 3.45 -3.86 -1.24
N GLY A 77 4.65 -4.03 -0.69
CA GLY A 77 4.92 -3.79 0.72
C GLY A 77 4.66 -2.33 1.10
N LEU A 78 5.14 -1.39 0.28
CA LEU A 78 4.93 0.04 0.50
C LEU A 78 3.46 0.44 0.35
N ALA A 79 2.74 -0.10 -0.64
CA ALA A 79 1.30 0.13 -0.80
C ALA A 79 0.51 -0.33 0.44
N GLN A 80 0.86 -1.47 1.03
CA GLN A 80 0.24 -1.92 2.29
C GLN A 80 0.52 -0.97 3.46
N TRP A 81 1.76 -0.48 3.58
CA TRP A 81 2.11 0.52 4.59
C TRP A 81 1.31 1.80 4.44
N VAL A 82 1.19 2.33 3.23
CA VAL A 82 0.38 3.52 2.92
C VAL A 82 -1.06 3.34 3.41
N VAL A 83 -1.69 2.20 3.07
CA VAL A 83 -3.07 1.97 3.50
C VAL A 83 -3.17 1.84 5.01
N MET A 84 -2.25 1.11 5.66
CA MET A 84 -2.22 1.00 7.12
C MET A 84 -2.05 2.37 7.79
N THR A 85 -1.22 3.26 7.25
CA THR A 85 -1.09 4.64 7.75
C THR A 85 -2.40 5.39 7.73
N VAL A 86 -3.13 5.31 6.62
CA VAL A 86 -4.44 5.98 6.48
C VAL A 86 -5.47 5.40 7.45
N LEU A 87 -5.54 4.06 7.56
CA LEU A 87 -6.58 3.38 8.33
C LEU A 87 -6.34 3.43 9.85
N THR A 88 -5.12 3.14 10.28
CA THR A 88 -4.79 2.92 11.69
C THR A 88 -3.87 3.98 12.28
N GLY A 89 -3.36 4.91 11.46
CA GLY A 89 -2.35 5.90 11.88
C GLY A 89 -0.96 5.30 12.04
N THR A 90 -0.72 4.06 11.57
CA THR A 90 0.60 3.44 11.66
C THR A 90 1.56 4.15 10.71
N GLU A 91 2.61 4.77 11.22
CA GLU A 91 3.53 5.53 10.39
C GLU A 91 4.31 4.64 9.41
N ILE A 92 4.43 5.08 8.15
CA ILE A 92 5.39 4.51 7.21
C ILE A 92 6.78 4.68 7.81
N PRO A 93 7.59 3.61 7.94
CA PRO A 93 8.89 3.68 8.58
C PRO A 93 9.77 4.75 7.93
N ALA A 94 10.35 5.63 8.76
CA ALA A 94 11.22 6.71 8.31
C ALA A 94 12.58 6.21 7.81
N THR A 95 12.92 4.96 8.13
CA THR A 95 14.12 4.28 7.68
C THR A 95 13.73 3.14 6.74
N VAL A 96 14.60 2.85 5.78
CA VAL A 96 14.55 1.66 4.93
C VAL A 96 14.97 0.40 5.71
N ASP A 97 14.52 0.28 6.96
CA ASP A 97 14.78 -0.92 7.75
C ASP A 97 14.10 -2.10 7.05
N PRO A 98 14.84 -3.19 6.79
CA PRO A 98 14.42 -4.29 5.90
C PRO A 98 13.05 -4.89 6.27
N PRO A 99 12.34 -5.52 5.29
CA PRO A 99 12.92 -6.24 4.17
C PRO A 99 12.60 -5.63 2.80
N TRP A 100 13.21 -4.50 2.47
CA TRP A 100 13.20 -3.96 1.09
C TRP A 100 14.26 -4.64 0.24
N SER A 101 13.91 -4.99 -0.99
CA SER A 101 14.84 -5.59 -1.96
C SER A 101 15.79 -4.52 -2.52
N ASP A 102 15.29 -3.32 -2.80
CA ASP A 102 16.10 -2.14 -3.16
C ASP A 102 15.82 -0.95 -2.22
N PRO A 103 16.62 -0.76 -1.15
CA PRO A 103 16.40 0.33 -0.21
C PRO A 103 16.60 1.72 -0.83
N ALA A 104 17.41 1.86 -1.87
CA ALA A 104 17.63 3.17 -2.50
C ALA A 104 16.41 3.59 -3.33
N ALA A 105 15.81 2.65 -4.06
CA ALA A 105 14.58 2.89 -4.81
C ALA A 105 13.41 3.17 -3.86
N VAL A 106 13.28 2.39 -2.78
CA VAL A 106 12.20 2.55 -1.78
C VAL A 106 12.31 3.86 -1.01
N ALA A 107 13.51 4.37 -0.72
CA ALA A 107 13.67 5.63 0.00
C ALA A 107 12.96 6.80 -0.70
N HIS A 108 13.08 6.88 -2.04
CA HIS A 108 12.41 7.91 -2.83
C HIS A 108 10.88 7.79 -2.72
N SER A 109 10.38 6.56 -2.83
CA SER A 109 8.96 6.28 -2.72
C SER A 109 8.41 6.57 -1.31
N ILE A 110 9.17 6.29 -0.25
CA ILE A 110 8.79 6.63 1.14
C ILE A 110 8.66 8.15 1.31
N ASP A 111 9.59 8.93 0.75
CA ASP A 111 9.56 10.39 0.83
C ASP A 111 8.32 11.01 0.17
N ILE A 112 7.76 10.35 -0.86
CA ILE A 112 6.50 10.73 -1.51
C ILE A 112 5.29 10.21 -0.73
N CYS A 113 5.29 8.92 -0.40
CA CYS A 113 4.16 8.22 0.23
C CYS A 113 3.81 8.76 1.61
N ARG A 114 4.82 9.05 2.44
CA ARG A 114 4.64 9.45 3.85
C ARG A 114 3.85 10.76 4.01
N PRO A 115 4.24 11.90 3.39
CA PRO A 115 3.49 13.14 3.54
C PRO A 115 2.08 13.04 2.98
N LEU A 116 1.87 12.34 1.87
CA LEU A 116 0.54 12.16 1.25
C LEU A 116 -0.38 11.31 2.14
N ALA A 117 0.10 10.16 2.62
CA ALA A 117 -0.66 9.30 3.53
C ALA A 117 -1.01 10.03 4.84
N HIS A 118 -0.06 10.79 5.40
CA HIS A 118 -0.30 11.61 6.59
C HIS A 118 -1.34 12.70 6.34
N HIS A 119 -1.27 13.40 5.21
CA HIS A 119 -2.24 14.43 4.83
C HIS A 119 -3.65 13.84 4.76
N VAL A 120 -3.82 12.73 4.05
CA VAL A 120 -5.11 12.05 3.92
C VAL A 120 -5.65 11.59 5.28
N ARG A 121 -4.79 11.04 6.16
CA ARG A 121 -5.18 10.67 7.53
C ARG A 121 -5.70 11.87 8.31
N THR A 122 -5.00 13.01 8.29
CA THR A 122 -5.43 14.22 9.02
C THR A 122 -6.75 14.77 8.48
N THR A 123 -7.01 14.62 7.19
CA THR A 123 -8.28 15.00 6.58
C THR A 123 -9.42 14.09 7.05
N ILE A 124 -9.19 12.77 7.16
CA ILE A 124 -10.20 11.82 7.67
C ILE A 124 -10.48 12.03 9.17
N ASP A 125 -9.45 12.28 9.99
CA ASP A 125 -9.57 12.46 11.44
C ASP A 125 -10.30 13.77 11.82
N GLY A 126 -10.26 14.77 10.94
CA GLY A 126 -10.94 16.05 11.11
C GLY A 126 -12.40 16.10 10.65
N GLN A 127 -12.95 15.01 10.10
CA GLN A 127 -14.34 14.88 9.66
C GLN A 127 -15.22 14.18 10.71
#